data_AF-A0A5P9XRQ9-F1
#
_entry.id   AF-A0A5P9XRQ9-F1
#
_cell.length_a   1.000
_cell.length_b   1.000
_cell.length_c   1.000
_cell.angle_alpha   90.00
_cell.angle_beta   90.00
_cell.angle_gamma   90.00
#
_symmetry.space_group_name_H-M   'P 1'
#
loop_
_entity.id
_entity.type
_entity.pdbx_description
1 polymer ?
#
loop_
_entity_poly.entity_id
_entity_poly.type
_entity_poly.pdbx_seq_one_letter_code
_entity_poly.pdbx_strand_id
1 'polypeptide(L)'
;MRVAPTVTLTSEELSELSRIVASRLSSVRLSLRARMILLAAEGLQNKEIAERLGVDRVQVAGWRKRYLEQRLAGIELDLPRGPIR
;
A
#
# COMPACT_ATOMS: atom_id res chain seq x y z
N MET A 1 -15.72 2.84 -15.93
CA MET A 1 -14.98 2.98 -14.66
C MET A 1 -14.35 1.63 -14.32
N ARG A 2 -13.03 1.55 -14.13
CA ARG A 2 -12.36 0.29 -13.76
C ARG A 2 -12.17 0.30 -12.24
N VAL A 3 -13.01 -0.44 -11.52
CA VAL A 3 -12.97 -0.54 -10.06
C VAL A 3 -11.66 -1.21 -9.66
N ALA A 4 -10.92 -0.62 -8.72
CA ALA A 4 -9.69 -1.21 -8.21
C ALA A 4 -10.04 -2.46 -7.37
N PRO A 5 -9.29 -3.59 -7.48
CA PRO A 5 -9.65 -4.83 -6.79
C PRO A 5 -9.64 -4.62 -5.27
N THR A 6 -10.75 -4.89 -4.59
CA THR A 6 -10.88 -4.70 -3.13
C THR A 6 -9.77 -5.43 -2.39
N VAL A 7 -9.10 -4.72 -1.47
CA VAL A 7 -8.11 -5.33 -0.59
C VAL A 7 -8.83 -5.82 0.66
N THR A 8 -8.78 -7.12 0.93
CA THR A 8 -9.33 -7.69 2.16
C THR A 8 -8.18 -8.06 3.09
N LEU A 9 -8.15 -7.43 4.26
CA LEU A 9 -7.18 -7.68 5.33
C LEU A 9 -7.78 -8.61 6.37
N THR A 10 -6.98 -9.52 6.92
CA THR A 10 -7.33 -10.17 8.19
C THR A 10 -7.11 -9.22 9.37
N SER A 11 -7.64 -9.57 10.55
CA SER A 11 -7.41 -8.81 11.77
C SER A 11 -5.92 -8.69 12.11
N GLU A 12 -5.14 -9.75 11.88
CA GLU A 12 -3.69 -9.78 12.08
C GLU A 12 -2.98 -8.84 11.10
N GLU A 13 -3.34 -8.89 9.81
CA GLU A 13 -2.75 -8.02 8.79
C GLU A 13 -3.07 -6.54 9.05
N LEU A 14 -4.31 -6.23 9.45
CA LEU A 14 -4.72 -4.89 9.82
C LEU A 14 -3.92 -4.37 11.01
N SER A 15 -3.74 -5.20 12.04
CA SER A 15 -2.97 -4.87 13.24
C SER A 15 -1.50 -4.61 12.90
N GLU A 16 -0.90 -5.46 12.07
CA GLU A 16 0.51 -5.31 11.67
C GLU A 16 0.74 -4.07 10.80
N LEU A 17 -0.11 -3.84 9.79
CA LEU A 17 -0.04 -2.63 8.97
C LEU A 17 -0.20 -1.37 9.83
N SER A 18 -1.15 -1.37 10.77
CA SER A 18 -1.36 -0.24 11.68
C SER A 18 -0.13 -0.01 12.58
N ARG A 19 0.49 -1.08 13.07
CA ARG A 19 1.73 -1.02 13.85
C ARG A 19 2.89 -0.43 13.04
N ILE A 20 3.06 -0.85 11.79
CA ILE A 20 4.08 -0.32 10.88
C ILE A 20 3.89 1.19 10.63
N VAL A 21 2.63 1.64 10.51
CA VAL A 21 2.32 3.06 10.31
C VAL A 21 2.56 3.88 11.57
N ALA A 22 2.29 3.32 12.76
CA ALA A 22 2.48 4.00 14.04
C ALA A 22 3.94 3.96 14.56
N SER A 23 4.72 2.97 14.11
CA SER A 23 6.09 2.75 14.57
C SER A 23 7.05 3.82 14.06
N ARG A 24 7.85 4.38 14.97
CA ARG A 24 8.97 5.27 14.65
C ARG A 24 10.22 4.54 14.17
N LEU A 25 10.27 3.21 14.35
CA LEU A 25 11.38 2.37 13.93
C LEU A 25 11.22 1.87 12.48
N SER A 26 10.01 1.93 11.94
CA SER A 26 9.72 1.53 10.58
C SER A 26 10.24 2.58 9.59
N SER A 27 10.78 2.14 8.46
CA SER A 27 11.23 3.07 7.43
C SER A 27 10.05 3.87 6.87
N VAL A 28 10.26 5.15 6.57
CA VAL A 28 9.23 6.03 5.98
C VAL A 28 8.61 5.40 4.73
N ARG A 29 9.40 4.71 3.91
CA ARG A 29 8.94 4.04 2.69
C ARG A 29 8.00 2.88 3.00
N LEU A 30 8.30 2.08 4.03
CA LEU A 30 7.45 0.96 4.44
C LEU A 30 6.13 1.47 5.05
N SER A 31 6.20 2.49 5.93
CA SER A 31 5.00 3.12 6.51
C SER A 31 4.10 3.74 5.44
N LEU A 32 4.68 4.36 4.40
CA LEU A 32 3.92 4.88 3.26
C LEU A 32 3.18 3.78 2.50
N ARG A 33 3.81 2.63 2.25
CA ARG A 33 3.17 1.49 1.59
C ARG A 33 2.07 0.88 2.44
N ALA A 34 2.32 0.72 3.74
CA ALA A 34 1.32 0.21 4.66
C ALA A 34 0.07 1.12 4.69
N ARG A 35 0.26 2.44 4.69
CA ARG A 35 -0.84 3.42 4.54
C ARG A 35 -1.62 3.23 3.23
N MET A 36 -0.95 2.98 2.10
CA MET A 36 -1.64 2.73 0.83
C MET A 36 -2.57 1.50 0.91
N ILE A 37 -2.10 0.43 1.55
CA ILE A 37 -2.86 -0.82 1.69
C ILE A 37 -4.04 -0.65 2.66
N LEU A 38 -3.84 0.04 3.79
CA LEU A 38 -4.92 0.34 4.74
C LEU A 38 -6.05 1.12 4.08
N LEU A 39 -5.73 2.21 3.37
CA LEU A 39 -6.74 3.00 2.66
C LEU A 39 -7.41 2.20 1.52
N ALA A 40 -6.66 1.31 0.86
CA ALA A 40 -7.25 0.43 -0.16
C ALA A 40 -8.22 -0.60 0.46
N ALA A 41 -7.99 -1.02 1.70
CA ALA A 41 -8.89 -1.90 2.45
C ALA A 41 -10.14 -1.18 2.97
N GLU A 42 -10.04 0.12 3.23
CA GLU A 42 -11.20 1.00 3.48
C GLU A 42 -12.07 1.23 2.23
N GLY A 43 -11.70 0.67 1.07
CA GLY A 43 -12.47 0.74 -0.18
C GLY A 43 -12.10 1.93 -1.07
N LEU A 44 -11.06 2.69 -0.74
CA LEU A 44 -10.66 3.83 -1.56
C LEU A 44 -10.08 3.41 -2.91
N GLN A 45 -10.30 4.26 -3.91
CA GLN A 45 -9.69 4.13 -5.22
C GLN A 45 -8.24 4.61 -5.20
N ASN A 46 -7.41 4.04 -6.08
CA ASN A 46 -5.99 4.40 -6.16
C ASN A 46 -5.75 5.90 -6.40
N LYS A 47 -6.68 6.60 -7.06
CA LYS A 47 -6.62 8.06 -7.27
C LYS A 47 -6.77 8.82 -5.95
N GLU A 48 -7.78 8.47 -5.15
CA GLU A 48 -8.05 9.12 -3.85
C GLU A 48 -6.91 8.86 -2.85
N ILE A 49 -6.37 7.64 -2.85
CA ILE A 49 -5.22 7.28 -2.02
C ILE A 49 -3.99 8.09 -2.43
N ALA A 50 -3.74 8.22 -3.75
CA ALA A 50 -2.63 9.00 -4.29
C ALA A 50 -2.72 10.48 -3.89
N GLU A 51 -3.90 11.08 -3.99
CA GLU A 51 -4.14 12.46 -3.57
C GLU A 51 -3.94 12.65 -2.05
N ARG A 52 -4.45 11.73 -1.22
CA ARG A 52 -4.28 11.80 0.25
C ARG A 52 -2.83 11.64 0.71
N LEU A 53 -2.04 10.84 0.00
CA LEU A 53 -0.66 10.53 0.37
C LEU A 53 0.38 11.35 -0.39
N GLY A 54 -0.03 12.16 -1.38
CA GLY A 54 0.88 12.96 -2.20
C GLY A 54 1.80 12.12 -3.09
N VAL A 55 1.31 10.99 -3.60
CA VAL A 55 2.08 10.04 -4.42
C VAL A 55 1.44 9.81 -5.78
N ASP A 56 2.15 9.13 -6.68
CA ASP A 56 1.60 8.77 -7.99
C ASP A 56 0.59 7.60 -7.89
N ARG A 57 -0.53 7.71 -8.60
CA ARG A 57 -1.56 6.65 -8.71
C ARG A 57 -0.97 5.31 -9.16
N VAL A 58 -0.01 5.30 -10.08
CA VAL A 58 0.67 4.10 -10.58
C VAL A 58 1.45 3.44 -9.46
N GLN A 59 2.07 4.21 -8.57
CA GLN A 59 2.75 3.68 -7.40
C GLN A 59 1.77 2.96 -6.47
N VAL A 60 0.62 3.57 -6.17
CA VAL A 60 -0.44 2.94 -5.37
C VAL A 60 -0.93 1.65 -6.03
N ALA A 61 -1.19 1.68 -7.34
CA ALA A 61 -1.63 0.50 -8.09
C ALA A 61 -0.60 -0.64 -8.04
N GLY A 62 0.69 -0.31 -8.14
CA GLY A 62 1.80 -1.26 -8.04
C GLY A 62 1.86 -1.94 -6.67
N TRP A 63 1.78 -1.17 -5.60
CA TRP A 63 1.79 -1.72 -4.24
C TRP A 63 0.55 -2.54 -3.90
N ARG A 64 -0.63 -2.06 -4.31
CA ARG A 64 -1.89 -2.80 -4.15
C ARG A 64 -1.81 -4.16 -4.85
N LYS A 65 -1.32 -4.20 -6.09
CA LYS A 65 -1.13 -5.45 -6.83
C LYS A 65 -0.17 -6.40 -6.09
N ARG A 66 0.98 -5.90 -5.63
CA ARG A 66 1.94 -6.72 -4.88
C ARG A 66 1.39 -7.27 -3.58
N TYR A 67 0.64 -6.46 -2.85
CA TYR A 67 -0.02 -6.93 -1.62
C TYR A 67 -1.03 -8.04 -1.93
N LEU A 68 -1.81 -7.92 -3.00
CA LEU A 68 -2.74 -8.97 -3.41
C LEU A 68 -2.04 -10.28 -3.82
N GLU A 69 -0.81 -10.20 -4.34
CA GLU A 69 -0.01 -11.36 -4.76
C GLU A 69 0.81 -11.99 -3.62
N GLN A 70 1.36 -11.17 -2.72
CA GLN A 70 2.41 -11.59 -1.77
C GLN A 70 2.12 -11.14 -0.32
N ARG A 71 0.95 -10.53 -0.04
CA ARG A 71 0.57 -9.99 1.27
C ARG A 71 1.64 -9.04 1.83
N LEU A 72 1.93 -9.12 3.13
CA LEU A 72 2.89 -8.26 3.82
C LEU A 72 4.31 -8.33 3.21
N ALA A 73 4.76 -9.53 2.82
CA ALA A 73 6.06 -9.70 2.17
C ALA A 73 6.20 -8.86 0.88
N GLY A 74 5.08 -8.65 0.18
CA GLY A 74 5.03 -7.86 -1.06
C GLY A 74 5.26 -6.35 -0.87
N ILE A 75 5.09 -5.82 0.35
CA ILE A 75 5.29 -4.38 0.65
C ILE A 75 6.59 -4.10 1.40
N GLU A 76 7.16 -5.11 2.06
CA GLU A 76 8.46 -5.03 2.73
C GLU A 76 9.61 -4.86 1.72
N LEU A 77 9.56 -5.62 0.64
CA LEU A 77 10.56 -5.55 -0.42
C LEU A 77 10.40 -4.27 -1.25
N ASP A 78 11.52 -3.59 -1.53
CA ASP A 78 11.54 -2.46 -2.46
C ASP A 78 11.05 -2.90 -3.86
N LEU A 79 10.32 -2.01 -4.55
CA LEU A 79 10.15 -2.17 -6.00
C LEU A 79 11.57 -2.19 -6.58
N PRO A 80 11.98 -3.18 -7.41
CA PRO A 80 13.10 -2.96 -8.32
C PRO A 80 12.80 -1.64 -9.03
N ARG A 81 13.75 -0.70 -8.95
CA ARG A 81 13.58 0.67 -9.44
C ARG A 81 13.09 0.57 -10.89
N GLY A 82 11.81 0.80 -11.11
CA GLY A 82 11.24 0.87 -12.46
C GLY A 82 11.99 1.95 -13.23
N PRO A 83 12.15 1.79 -14.56
CA PRO A 83 13.05 2.64 -15.32
C PRO A 83 12.64 4.11 -15.18
N ILE A 84 13.65 4.97 -15.04
CA ILE A 84 13.50 6.41 -15.26
C ILE A 84 12.90 6.55 -16.66
N ARG A 85 11.68 7.07 -16.77
CA ARG A 85 11.06 7.39 -18.06
C ARG A 85 10.67 8.85 -18.05
#